data_AF-A0A932SNY9-F1
#
_entry.id   AF-A0A932SNY9-F1
#
_cell.length_a   1.000
_cell.length_b   1.000
_cell.length_c   1.000
_cell.angle_alpha   90.00
_cell.angle_beta   90.00
_cell.angle_gamma   90.00
#
_symmetry.space_group_name_H-M   'P 1'
#
loop_
_entity.id
_entity.type
_entity.pdbx_description
1 polymer ?
#
loop_
_entity_poly.entity_id
_entity_poly.type
_entity_poly.pdbx_seq_one_letter_code
_entity_poly.pdbx_strand_id
1 'polypeptide(L)'
;MRRSTALLVGLGALAAGCAGSGEWVYEKPDVLPAQYDRDSAACRRESIDRQGFAIFQSGRLDREVFNRCMQRRGYTVRREDP
;
A
#
# COMPACT_ATOMS: atom_id res chain seq x y z
N MET A 1 -7.95 54.99 5.90
CA MET A 1 -7.08 53.79 5.93
C MET A 1 -7.40 52.92 4.72
N ARG A 2 -6.35 52.33 4.11
CA ARG A 2 -6.26 51.47 2.91
C ARG A 2 -7.51 50.62 2.61
N ARG A 3 -8.18 50.81 1.45
CA ARG A 3 -7.97 50.18 0.11
C ARG A 3 -8.28 48.66 0.03
N SER A 4 -9.48 48.40 -0.52
CA SER A 4 -9.80 47.51 -1.66
C SER A 4 -9.79 45.97 -1.50
N THR A 5 -11.02 45.44 -1.55
CA THR A 5 -11.55 44.28 -2.31
C THR A 5 -10.59 43.42 -3.16
N ALA A 6 -10.72 42.09 -2.99
CA ALA A 6 -10.59 41.00 -3.98
C ALA A 6 -10.34 39.68 -3.22
N LEU A 7 -10.76 38.47 -3.59
CA LEU A 7 -11.67 37.92 -4.59
C LEU A 7 -11.79 36.43 -4.22
N LEU A 8 -12.95 35.83 -4.50
CA LEU A 8 -13.24 34.40 -4.37
C LEU A 8 -12.32 33.55 -5.26
N VAL A 9 -11.66 32.53 -4.70
CA VAL A 9 -11.16 31.30 -5.36
C VAL A 9 -11.06 30.24 -4.25
N GLY A 10 -11.58 29.01 -4.31
CA GLY A 10 -12.24 28.26 -5.35
C GLY A 10 -12.15 26.77 -4.98
N LEU A 11 -13.13 26.00 -5.45
CA LEU A 11 -13.04 24.58 -5.82
C LEU A 11 -12.66 23.54 -4.75
N GLY A 12 -13.70 22.81 -4.31
CA GLY A 12 -13.73 21.35 -4.47
C GLY A 12 -12.74 20.54 -3.63
N ALA A 13 -13.06 20.32 -2.35
CA ALA A 13 -12.68 19.07 -1.70
C ALA A 13 -13.60 17.96 -2.23
N LEU A 14 -13.27 17.52 -3.44
CA LEU A 14 -13.79 16.32 -4.09
C LEU A 14 -13.60 15.13 -3.15
N ALA A 15 -14.68 14.36 -2.97
CA ALA A 15 -14.69 12.95 -2.61
C ALA A 15 -13.74 12.53 -1.46
N ALA A 16 -14.25 12.52 -0.23
CA ALA A 16 -13.86 11.48 0.71
C ALA A 16 -14.17 10.14 0.01
N GLY A 17 -13.12 9.53 -0.50
CA GLY A 17 -13.18 8.33 -1.33
C GLY A 17 -13.95 7.24 -0.62
N CYS A 18 -14.70 6.48 -1.42
CA CYS A 18 -15.37 5.27 -0.99
C CYS A 18 -14.44 4.40 -0.14
N ALA A 19 -14.91 4.08 1.07
CA ALA A 19 -14.44 3.03 1.97
C ALA A 19 -13.56 1.98 1.28
N GLY A 20 -12.25 2.22 1.29
CA GLY A 20 -11.26 1.28 0.78
C GLY A 20 -10.79 0.39 1.92
N SER A 21 -10.95 -0.91 1.79
CA SER A 21 -10.26 -1.87 2.66
C SER A 21 -8.79 -1.47 2.78
N GLY A 22 -8.33 -1.11 3.99
CA GLY A 22 -7.01 -0.49 4.19
C GLY A 22 -5.91 -1.22 3.44
N GLU A 23 -5.28 -0.52 2.49
CA GLU A 23 -4.27 -1.10 1.61
C GLU A 23 -2.93 -1.24 2.35
N TRP A 24 -2.16 -2.28 2.01
CA TRP A 24 -0.81 -2.45 2.56
C TRP A 24 0.18 -1.66 1.71
N VAL A 25 0.89 -0.75 2.36
CA VAL A 25 1.93 0.09 1.76
C VAL A 25 3.31 -0.43 2.15
N TYR A 26 4.20 -0.57 1.17
CA TYR A 26 5.57 -1.07 1.34
C TYR A 26 6.56 -0.01 0.84
N GLU A 27 7.25 0.64 1.77
CA GLU A 27 8.14 1.76 1.47
C GLU A 27 9.60 1.37 1.72
N LYS A 28 10.49 1.74 0.79
CA LYS A 28 11.94 1.63 0.95
C LYS A 28 12.60 2.78 0.19
N PRO A 29 13.50 3.56 0.82
CA PRO A 29 14.15 4.67 0.13
C PRO A 29 14.96 4.15 -1.07
N ASP A 30 14.92 4.91 -2.17
CA ASP A 30 15.69 4.67 -3.39
C ASP A 30 15.48 3.31 -4.06
N VAL A 31 14.35 2.65 -3.80
CA VAL A 31 14.02 1.37 -4.44
C VAL A 31 13.55 1.57 -5.87
N LEU A 32 14.20 0.89 -6.80
CA LEU A 32 13.76 0.86 -8.20
C LEU A 32 12.52 -0.05 -8.35
N PRO A 33 11.58 0.26 -9.26
CA PRO A 33 10.41 -0.58 -9.50
C PRO A 33 10.76 -2.05 -9.78
N ALA A 34 11.76 -2.30 -10.62
CA ALA A 34 12.22 -3.66 -10.90
C ALA A 34 12.81 -4.39 -9.68
N GLN A 35 13.39 -3.65 -8.73
CA GLN A 35 13.87 -4.23 -7.47
C GLN A 35 12.69 -4.59 -6.56
N TYR A 36 11.70 -3.70 -6.46
CA TYR A 36 10.45 -3.96 -5.75
C TYR A 36 9.74 -5.20 -6.26
N ASP A 37 9.64 -5.36 -7.58
CA ASP A 37 9.01 -6.54 -8.18
C ASP A 37 9.76 -7.84 -7.85
N ARG A 38 11.09 -7.81 -7.92
CA ARG A 38 11.94 -8.96 -7.55
C ARG A 38 11.78 -9.34 -6.08
N ASP A 39 11.83 -8.36 -5.19
CA ASP A 39 11.70 -8.57 -3.74
C ASP A 39 10.30 -9.08 -3.40
N SER A 40 9.26 -8.48 -3.96
CA SER A 40 7.86 -8.89 -3.80
C SER A 40 7.62 -10.30 -4.34
N ALA A 41 8.17 -10.65 -5.50
CA ALA A 41 8.05 -11.99 -6.06
C ALA A 41 8.76 -13.04 -5.17
N ALA A 42 9.92 -12.71 -4.61
CA ALA A 42 10.61 -13.57 -3.67
C ALA A 42 9.80 -13.79 -2.39
N CYS A 43 9.30 -12.71 -1.79
CA CYS A 43 8.47 -12.80 -0.59
C CYS A 43 7.15 -13.54 -0.83
N ARG A 44 6.53 -13.39 -2.00
CA ARG A 44 5.32 -14.15 -2.35
C ARG A 44 5.59 -15.65 -2.35
N ARG A 45 6.72 -16.12 -2.87
CA ARG A 45 7.06 -17.56 -2.85
C ARG A 45 7.22 -18.13 -1.44
N GLU A 46 7.73 -17.33 -0.51
CA GLU A 46 7.83 -17.70 0.92
C GLU A 46 6.47 -17.70 1.64
N SER A 47 5.49 -16.97 1.09
CA SER A 47 4.22 -16.66 1.75
C SER A 47 3.01 -17.36 1.14
N ILE A 48 3.22 -18.22 0.13
CA ILE A 48 2.16 -19.07 -0.40
C ILE A 48 1.89 -20.16 0.62
N ASP A 49 0.70 -20.10 1.22
CA ASP A 49 0.20 -21.18 2.04
C ASP A 49 -0.05 -22.41 1.14
N ARG A 50 0.70 -23.49 1.37
CA ARG A 50 0.55 -24.76 0.63
C ARG A 50 -0.56 -25.64 1.22
N GLN A 51 -1.08 -25.33 2.40
CA GLN A 51 -2.04 -26.16 3.14
C GLN A 51 -3.48 -25.67 2.98
N GLY A 52 -3.68 -24.37 2.72
CA GLY A 52 -5.00 -23.80 2.47
C GLY A 52 -5.60 -24.24 1.13
N PHE A 53 -6.60 -25.13 1.16
CA PHE A 53 -7.56 -25.34 0.07
C PHE A 53 -8.43 -24.08 -0.12
N ALA A 54 -7.82 -22.97 -0.56
CA ALA A 54 -8.53 -21.73 -0.83
C ALA A 54 -9.06 -21.76 -2.26
N ILE A 55 -10.40 -21.85 -2.38
CA ILE A 55 -11.17 -21.84 -3.63
C ILE A 55 -11.07 -20.47 -4.34
N PHE A 56 -10.56 -19.43 -3.66
CA PHE A 56 -10.34 -18.09 -4.20
C PHE A 56 -8.85 -17.68 -4.18
N GLN A 57 -8.36 -17.11 -5.28
CA GLN A 57 -6.95 -16.72 -5.46
C GLN A 57 -6.44 -15.72 -4.40
N SER A 58 -7.32 -14.94 -3.79
CA SER A 58 -7.01 -13.95 -2.74
C SER A 58 -6.65 -14.56 -1.39
N GLY A 59 -7.01 -15.82 -1.13
CA GLY A 59 -6.74 -16.50 0.15
C GLY A 59 -5.38 -17.20 0.25
N ARG A 60 -4.56 -17.17 -0.81
CA ARG A 60 -3.30 -17.94 -0.86
C ARG A 60 -2.09 -17.22 -0.29
N LEU A 61 -2.18 -15.91 -0.09
CA LEU A 61 -1.05 -15.11 0.39
C LEU A 61 -1.20 -14.90 1.88
N ASP A 62 -0.39 -15.62 2.67
CA ASP A 62 -0.21 -15.31 4.08
C ASP A 62 0.42 -13.92 4.19
N ARG A 63 -0.40 -12.94 4.56
CA ARG A 63 0.00 -11.53 4.62
C ARG A 63 1.03 -11.29 5.71
N GLU A 64 0.98 -12.01 6.81
CA GLU A 64 1.93 -11.82 7.90
C GLU A 64 3.31 -12.34 7.50
N VAL A 65 3.37 -13.51 6.85
CA VAL A 65 4.63 -14.05 6.31
C VAL A 65 5.19 -13.12 5.24
N PHE A 66 4.35 -12.58 4.37
CA PHE A 66 4.76 -11.64 3.33
C PHE A 66 5.33 -10.35 3.94
N ASN A 67 4.62 -9.76 4.89
CA ASN A 67 5.02 -8.52 5.56
C ASN A 67 6.34 -8.70 6.31
N ARG A 68 6.53 -9.81 7.02
CA ARG A 68 7.81 -10.13 7.69
C ARG A 68 8.95 -10.29 6.68
N CYS A 69 8.70 -10.90 5.53
CA CYS A 69 9.71 -10.99 4.48
C CYS A 69 10.10 -9.61 3.94
N MET A 70 9.12 -8.75 3.66
CA MET A 70 9.38 -7.38 3.19
C MET A 70 10.16 -6.56 4.23
N GLN A 71 9.81 -6.66 5.51
CA GLN A 71 10.55 -6.00 6.60
C GLN A 71 12.02 -6.44 6.66
N ARG A 72 12.30 -7.75 6.55
CA ARG A 72 13.69 -8.26 6.50
C ARG A 72 14.49 -7.74 5.31
N ARG A 73 13.82 -7.35 4.21
CA ARG A 73 14.43 -6.73 3.02
C ARG A 73 14.60 -5.22 3.15
N GLY A 74 14.24 -4.64 4.28
CA GLY A 74 14.37 -3.22 4.58
C GLY A 74 13.19 -2.36 4.13
N TYR A 75 12.03 -2.98 3.89
CA TYR A 75 10.79 -2.23 3.65
C TYR A 75 10.09 -1.89 4.96
N THR A 76 9.64 -0.66 5.09
CA THR A 76 8.64 -0.27 6.08
C THR A 76 7.28 -0.74 5.59
N VAL A 77 6.58 -1.50 6.42
CA VAL A 77 5.24 -2.03 6.10
C VAL A 77 4.22 -1.28 6.94
N ARG A 78 3.26 -0.63 6.28
CA ARG A 78 2.15 0.08 6.95
C ARG A 78 0.83 -0.34 6.33
N ARG A 79 -0.22 -0.28 7.13
CA ARG A 79 -1.58 -0.32 6.62
C ARG A 79 -2.04 1.12 6.45
N GLU A 80 -2.53 1.46 5.28
CA GLU A 80 -3.21 2.73 5.07
C GLU A 80 -4.58 2.62 5.74
N ASP A 81 -4.89 3.59 6.61
CA ASP A 81 -6.21 3.68 7.20
C ASP A 81 -7.17 4.22 6.12
N PRO A 82 -8.40 3.67 6.00
CA PRO A 82 -9.39 4.09 5.01
C PRO A 82 -9.76 5.57 5.06
#